data_AF-A0A356U9I5-F1
#
_entry.id   AF-A0A356U9I5-F1
#
_cell.length_a   1.000
_cell.length_b   1.000
_cell.length_c   1.000
_cell.angle_alpha   90.00
_cell.angle_beta   90.00
_cell.angle_gamma   90.00
#
_symmetry.space_group_name_H-M   'P 1'
#
loop_
_entity.id
_entity.type
_entity.pdbx_description
1 polymer ?
#
loop_
_entity_poly.entity_id
_entity_poly.type
_entity_poly.pdbx_seq_one_letter_code
_entity_poly.pdbx_strand_id
1 'polypeptide(L)' 'MAIIKVEHLAKIYGSDTDKALKLLNQGMDNESIKKQTKQVVGVRDVSFQVEQGESFVIMGLSG' A
#
# COMPACT_ATOMS: atom_id res chain seq x y z
N MET A 1 2.41 -17.24 17.13
CA MET A 1 2.91 -15.85 17.09
C MET A 1 3.31 -15.65 15.67
N ALA A 2 2.72 -14.65 15.03
CA ALA A 2 2.99 -14.36 13.63
C ALA A 2 4.51 -14.23 13.39
N ILE A 3 5.01 -15.01 12.43
CA ILE A 3 6.41 -14.91 11.97
C ILE A 3 6.60 -13.70 11.06
N ILE A 4 5.51 -13.20 10.46
CA ILE A 4 5.46 -11.95 9.71
C ILE A 4 4.23 -11.17 10.17
N LYS A 5 4.41 -9.89 10.50
CA LYS A 5 3.32 -8.97 10.81
C LYS A 5 3.50 -7.71 9.97
N VAL A 6 2.48 -7.36 9.21
CA VAL A 6 2.41 -6.15 8.39
C VAL A 6 1.24 -5.31 8.89
N GLU A 7 1.50 -4.03 9.16
CA GLU A 7 0.50 -3.10 9.70
C GLU A 7 0.53 -1.80 8.90
N HIS A 8 -0.63 -1.42 8.36
CA HIS A 8 -0.85 -0.17 7.64
C HIS A 8 0.21 0.12 6.56
N LEU A 9 0.66 -0.92 5.86
CA LEU A 9 1.75 -0.80 4.88
C LEU A 9 1.24 -0.09 3.62
N ALA A 10 1.96 0.96 3.22
CA ALA A 10 1.76 1.63 1.96
C ALA A 10 3.07 1.76 1.18
N LYS A 11 3.00 1.69 -0.15
CA LYS A 11 4.12 1.95 -1.05
C LYS A 11 3.68 2.91 -2.13
N ILE A 12 4.39 4.02 -2.23
CA ILE A 12 4.16 5.07 -3.22
C ILE A 12 5.41 5.18 -4.10
N TYR A 13 5.22 5.29 -5.41
CA TYR A 13 6.27 5.44 -6.42
C TYR A 13 6.25 6.84 -7.03
N GLY A 14 7.46 7.35 -7.31
CA GLY A 14 7.72 8.61 -7.98
C GLY A 14 8.64 9.53 -7.16
N SER A 15 8.73 10.81 -7.52
CA SER A 15 9.74 11.75 -7.02
C SER A 15 9.33 12.56 -5.79
N ASP A 16 8.04 12.71 -5.49
CA ASP A 16 7.54 13.52 -4.36
C ASP A 16 6.40 12.79 -3.64
N THR A 17 6.76 11.75 -2.90
CA THR A 17 5.81 10.81 -2.30
C THR A 17 5.13 11.35 -1.04
N ASP A 18 5.70 12.37 -0.38
CA ASP A 18 5.17 12.90 0.88
C ASP A 18 3.80 13.55 0.70
N LYS A 19 3.61 14.28 -0.41
CA LYS A 19 2.32 14.86 -0.76
C LYS A 19 1.26 13.78 -1.01
N ALA A 20 1.63 12.72 -1.71
CA ALA A 20 0.75 11.58 -1.96
C ALA A 20 0.40 10.83 -0.67
N LEU A 21 1.36 10.65 0.24
CA LEU A 21 1.12 10.03 1.55
C LEU A 21 0.14 10.83 2.40
N LYS A 22 0.23 12.16 2.41
CA LYS A 22 -0.73 13.02 3.12
C LYS A 22 -2.15 12.84 2.59
N LEU A 23 -2.33 12.84 1.27
CA LEU A 23 -3.63 12.64 0.64
C LEU A 23 -4.17 11.22 0.88
N LEU A 24 -3.28 10.22 0.87
CA LEU A 24 -3.62 8.85 1.20
C LEU A 24 -4.17 8.73 2.63
N ASN A 25 -3.52 9.35 3.60
CA ASN A 25 -3.96 9.38 4.99
C ASN A 25 -5.26 10.17 5.20
N GLN A 26 -5.62 11.07 4.27
CA GLN A 26 -6.92 11.75 4.23
C GLN A 26 -8.03 10.90 3.60
N GLY A 27 -7.74 9.65 3.19
CA GLY A 27 -8.70 8.73 2.60
C GLY A 27 -8.92 8.94 1.10
N MET A 28 -8.17 9.83 0.43
CA MET A 28 -8.31 10.06 -1.00
C MET A 28 -7.99 8.80 -1.82
N ASP A 29 -8.71 8.55 -2.91
CA ASP A 29 -8.49 7.39 -3.77
C ASP A 29 -7.19 7.51 -4.62
N ASN A 30 -6.73 6.38 -5.16
CA ASN A 30 -5.45 6.30 -5.87
C ASN A 30 -5.45 7.10 -7.19
N GLU A 31 -6.57 7.20 -7.90
CA GLU A 31 -6.67 7.94 -9.15
C GLU A 31 -6.56 9.44 -8.90
N SER A 32 -7.28 9.93 -7.89
CA SER A 32 -7.24 11.31 -7.42
C SER A 32 -5.83 11.70 -6.95
N ILE A 33 -5.18 10.84 -6.16
CA ILE A 33 -3.79 11.05 -5.74
C ILE A 33 -2.87 11.14 -6.95
N LYS A 34 -2.98 10.19 -7.90
CA LYS A 34 -2.16 10.19 -9.12
C LYS A 34 -2.38 11.44 -9.95
N LYS A 35 -3.63 11.89 -10.12
CA LYS A 35 -3.97 13.10 -10.88
C LYS A 35 -3.39 14.36 -10.23
N GLN A 36 -3.41 14.46 -8.90
CA GLN A 36 -2.95 15.66 -8.17
C GLN A 36 -1.44 15.71 -7.91
N THR A 37 -0.80 14.55 -7.81
CA THR A 37 0.60 14.44 -7.37
C THR A 37 1.52 13.84 -8.41
N LYS A 38 0.97 13.20 -9.46
CA LYS A 38 1.69 12.38 -10.44
C LYS A 38 2.42 11.17 -9.82
N GLN A 39 2.12 10.83 -8.57
CA GLN A 39 2.67 9.67 -7.87
C GLN A 39 1.72 8.48 -7.97
N VAL A 40 2.26 7.27 -7.92
CA VAL A 40 1.45 6.03 -7.99
C VAL A 40 1.46 5.34 -6.63
N VAL A 41 0.27 5.10 -6.07
CA VAL A 41 0.11 4.27 -4.87
C VAL A 41 0.04 2.81 -5.31
N GLY A 42 1.13 2.06 -5.13
CA GLY A 42 1.21 0.65 -5.51
C GLY A 42 0.77 -0.33 -4.43
N VAL A 43 0.88 0.06 -3.16
CA VAL A 43 0.31 -0.68 -2.02
C VAL A 43 -0.41 0.31 -1.13
N ARG A 44 -1.65 -0.01 -0.72
CA ARG A 44 -2.52 0.88 0.05
C ARG A 44 -2.99 0.19 1.32
N ASP A 45 -2.54 0.70 2.47
CA ASP A 45 -3.04 0.37 3.81
C ASP A 45 -3.26 -1.14 4.03
N VAL A 46 -2.23 -1.92 3.73
CA VAL A 46 -2.29 -3.38 3.84
C VAL A 46 -1.89 -3.80 5.25
N SER A 47 -2.74 -4.60 5.89
CA SER A 47 -2.45 -5.24 7.18
C SER A 47 -2.74 -6.73 7.11
N PHE A 48 -1.74 -7.57 7.46
CA PHE A 48 -1.89 -9.02 7.54
C PHE A 48 -0.83 -9.63 8.47
N GLN A 49 -1.05 -10.88 8.82
CA GLN A 49 -0.13 -11.70 9.61
C GLN A 49 0.08 -13.03 8.89
N VAL A 50 1.27 -13.60 9.02
CA VAL A 50 1.58 -14.96 8.58
C VAL A 50 2.10 -15.73 9.77
N GLU A 51 1.45 -16.84 10.09
CA GLU A 51 1.82 -17.72 11.19
C GLU A 51 2.84 -18.79 10.75
N GLN A 52 3.50 -19.41 11.71
CA GLN A 52 4.48 -20.45 11.43
C GLN A 52 3.82 -21.66 10.73
N GLY A 53 4.36 -22.07 9.59
CA GLY A 53 3.85 -23.19 8.78
C GLY A 53 2.71 -22.82 7.83
N GLU A 54 2.27 -21.55 7.81
CA GLU A 54 1.24 -21.07 6.90
C GLU A 54 1.79 -20.86 5.47
N SER A 55 1.05 -21.34 4.46
CA SER A 55 1.27 -20.96 3.07
C SER A 55 0.40 -19.77 2.73
N PHE A 56 1.01 -18.60 2.58
CA PHE A 56 0.32 -17.34 2.30
C PHE A 56 0.55 -16.91 0.86
N VAL A 57 -0.51 -16.88 0.04
CA VAL A 57 -0.43 -16.60 -1.40
C VAL A 57 -1.07 -15.25 -1.71
N ILE A 58 -0.32 -14.37 -2.38
CA ILE A 58 -0.81 -13.09 -2.90
C ILE A 58 -1.11 -13.28 -4.39
N MET A 59 -2.35 -13.00 -4.80
CA MET A 59 -2.79 -13.03 -6.19
C MET A 59 -3.31 -11.66 -6.61
N GLY A 60 -3.16 -11.34 -7.90
CA GLY A 60 -3.65 -10.10 -8.47
C GLY A 60 -3.57 -10.11 -9.99
N LEU A 61 -4.36 -9.25 -10.63
CA LEU A 61 -4.21 -8.95 -12.05
C LEU A 61 -3.02 -8.01 -12.25
N SER A 62 -2.53 -7.91 -13.49
CA SER A 62 -1.50 -6.93 -13.84
C SER A 62 -2.00 -5.52 -13.55
N GLY A 63 -1.31 -4.81 -12.66
CA GLY A 63 -1.69 -3.49 -12.15
C GLY A 63 -0.59 -2.89 -11.30
#